data_AF-A0A2P8D457-F1
#
_entry.id   AF-A0A2P8D457-F1
#
_cell.length_a   1.000
_cell.length_b   1.000
_cell.length_c   1.000
_cell.angle_alpha   90.00
_cell.angle_beta   90.00
_cell.angle_gamma   90.00
#
_symmetry.space_group_name_H-M   'P 1'
#
loop_
_entity.id
_entity.type
_entity.pdbx_description
1 polymer ?
#
loop_
_entity_poly.entity_id
_entity_poly.type
_entity_poly.pdbx_seq_one_letter_code
_entity_poly.pdbx_strand_id
1 'polypeptide(L)'
;MSRHFDTVANVKVADAVIQVLVFAFLLATIVLKLSLFAYGIYAMAGIQVLSCLLWSLYFTAEVPRLKAGTFIRRAFFITLGILGLSLLLFKSYFLLLLYLMIFAGPIQGFAYFFITLREISFFRKARKPYYLL
;
A
#
# COMPACT_ATOMS: atom_id res chain seq x y z
N MET A 1 0.17 24.66 9.88
CA MET A 1 1.01 23.62 9.22
C MET A 1 1.22 22.38 10.08
N SER A 2 1.67 22.48 11.35
CA SER A 2 1.93 21.29 12.18
C SER A 2 0.72 20.40 12.45
N ARG A 3 -0.47 20.98 12.75
CA ARG A 3 -1.72 20.22 12.93
C ARG A 3 -2.10 19.39 11.70
N HIS A 4 -1.81 19.87 10.50
CA HIS A 4 -2.09 19.14 9.25
C HIS A 4 -1.20 17.91 9.12
N PHE A 5 0.10 18.04 9.40
CA PHE A 5 1.03 16.91 9.38
C PHE A 5 0.73 15.86 10.46
N ASP A 6 0.24 16.29 11.62
CA ASP A 6 -0.22 15.37 12.67
C ASP A 6 -1.43 14.56 12.22
N THR A 7 -2.43 15.21 11.59
CA THR A 7 -3.60 14.51 11.05
C THR A 7 -3.18 13.50 9.99
N VAL A 8 -2.30 13.89 9.05
CA VAL A 8 -1.78 12.98 8.01
C VAL A 8 -1.06 11.79 8.63
N ALA A 9 -0.19 12.03 9.62
CA ALA A 9 0.53 10.97 10.31
C ALA A 9 -0.43 10.01 11.03
N ASN A 10 -1.46 10.52 11.70
CA ASN A 10 -2.44 9.71 12.41
C ASN A 10 -3.30 8.86 11.46
N VAL A 11 -3.72 9.43 10.32
CA VAL A 11 -4.45 8.69 9.28
C VAL A 11 -3.56 7.59 8.68
N LYS A 12 -2.27 7.86 8.46
CA LYS A 12 -1.30 6.82 8.03
C LYS A 12 -1.09 5.73 9.06
N VAL A 13 -1.11 6.07 10.36
CA VAL A 13 -1.04 5.08 11.43
C VAL A 13 -2.28 4.18 11.39
N ALA A 14 -3.48 4.76 11.24
CA ALA A 14 -4.71 3.98 11.12
C ALA A 14 -4.67 3.03 9.91
N ASP A 15 -4.22 3.52 8.75
CA ASP A 15 -3.99 2.71 7.55
C ASP A 15 -2.98 1.57 7.79
N ALA A 16 -1.85 1.84 8.43
CA ALA A 16 -0.87 0.80 8.79
C ALA A 16 -1.45 -0.24 9.76
N VAL A 17 -2.27 0.18 10.74
CA VAL A 17 -2.96 -0.73 11.67
C VAL A 17 -3.92 -1.64 10.91
N ILE A 18 -4.72 -1.09 10.00
CA ILE A 18 -5.63 -1.89 9.15
C ILE A 18 -4.84 -2.92 8.35
N GLN A 19 -3.71 -2.53 7.73
CA GLN A 19 -2.86 -3.46 6.99
C GLN A 19 -2.30 -4.59 7.87
N VAL A 20 -1.88 -4.29 9.11
CA VAL A 20 -1.41 -5.29 10.07
C VAL A 20 -2.53 -6.25 10.47
N LEU A 21 -3.74 -5.74 10.75
CA LEU A 21 -4.89 -6.58 11.13
C LEU A 21 -5.26 -7.57 10.02
N VAL A 22 -5.22 -7.12 8.77
CA VAL A 22 -5.57 -7.95 7.62
C VAL A 22 -4.48 -8.96 7.31
N PHE A 23 -3.21 -8.59 7.49
CA PHE A 23 -2.10 -9.52 7.42
C PHE A 23 -2.20 -10.60 8.53
N ALA A 24 -2.54 -10.21 9.76
CA ALA A 24 -2.76 -11.13 10.86
C ALA A 24 -3.95 -12.07 10.58
N PHE A 25 -5.03 -11.56 9.98
CA PHE A 25 -6.16 -12.37 9.52
C PHE A 25 -5.71 -13.40 8.46
N LEU A 26 -4.98 -12.98 7.43
CA LEU A 26 -4.43 -13.89 6.43
C LEU A 26 -3.54 -14.96 7.08
N LEU A 27 -2.65 -14.57 7.99
CA LEU A 27 -1.78 -15.52 8.70
C LEU A 27 -2.60 -16.52 9.53
N ALA A 28 -3.63 -16.06 10.24
CA ALA A 28 -4.53 -16.92 11.01
C ALA A 28 -5.25 -17.92 10.10
N THR A 29 -5.69 -17.53 8.90
CA THR A 29 -6.30 -18.48 7.95
C THR A 29 -5.35 -19.58 7.51
N ILE A 30 -4.05 -19.29 7.38
CA ILE A 30 -3.02 -20.27 7.02
C ILE A 30 -2.74 -21.21 8.20
N VAL A 31 -2.46 -20.65 9.38
CA VAL A 31 -2.06 -21.41 10.58
C VAL A 31 -3.20 -22.32 11.06
N LEU A 32 -4.42 -21.81 11.06
CA LEU A 32 -5.61 -22.54 11.50
C LEU A 32 -6.26 -23.36 10.37
N LYS A 33 -5.67 -23.37 9.17
CA LYS A 33 -6.16 -24.09 7.97
C LYS A 33 -7.64 -23.80 7.67
N LEU A 34 -8.05 -22.54 7.80
CA LEU A 34 -9.42 -22.13 7.55
C LEU A 34 -9.70 -22.13 6.04
N SER A 35 -10.92 -22.49 5.64
CA SER A 35 -11.41 -22.37 4.26
C SER A 35 -11.50 -20.91 3.77
N LEU A 36 -11.17 -19.94 4.63
CA LEU A 36 -11.24 -18.51 4.38
C LEU A 36 -9.96 -17.92 3.76
N PHE A 37 -8.96 -18.73 3.43
CA PHE A 37 -7.67 -18.27 2.89
C PHE A 37 -7.81 -17.33 1.69
N ALA A 38 -8.67 -17.67 0.73
CA ALA A 38 -8.91 -16.83 -0.46
C ALA A 38 -9.45 -15.44 -0.08
N TYR A 39 -10.37 -15.37 0.90
CA TYR A 39 -10.88 -14.10 1.41
C TYR A 39 -9.80 -13.27 2.13
N GLY A 40 -8.87 -13.93 2.83
CA GLY A 40 -7.70 -13.26 3.43
C GLY A 40 -6.82 -12.59 2.38
N ILE A 41 -6.56 -13.26 1.26
CA ILE A 41 -5.80 -12.69 0.13
C ILE A 41 -6.56 -11.49 -0.46
N TYR A 42 -7.86 -11.63 -0.74
CA TYR A 42 -8.66 -10.56 -1.31
C TYR A 42 -8.76 -9.34 -0.39
N ALA A 43 -8.92 -9.55 0.91
CA ALA A 43 -8.93 -8.47 1.89
C ALA A 43 -7.59 -7.72 1.90
N MET A 44 -6.46 -8.46 1.93
CA MET A 44 -5.12 -7.86 1.95
C MET A 44 -4.85 -7.05 0.68
N ALA A 45 -5.08 -7.67 -0.48
CA ALA A 45 -4.88 -7.02 -1.77
C ALA A 45 -5.80 -5.80 -1.92
N GLY A 46 -7.08 -5.95 -1.60
CA GLY A 46 -8.06 -4.87 -1.70
C GLY A 46 -7.72 -3.67 -0.82
N ILE A 47 -7.33 -3.89 0.43
CA ILE A 47 -6.95 -2.82 1.36
C ILE A 47 -5.66 -2.12 0.92
N GLN A 48 -4.66 -2.87 0.44
CA GLN A 48 -3.44 -2.27 -0.10
C GLN A 48 -3.72 -1.42 -1.34
N VAL A 49 -4.55 -1.91 -2.26
CA VAL A 49 -4.96 -1.16 -3.46
C VAL A 49 -5.71 0.11 -3.07
N LEU A 50 -6.71 0.01 -2.19
CA LEU A 50 -7.51 1.15 -1.75
C LEU A 50 -6.64 2.19 -1.04
N SER A 51 -5.77 1.76 -0.14
CA SER A 51 -4.81 2.61 0.55
C SER A 51 -3.89 3.33 -0.44
N CYS A 52 -3.31 2.59 -1.38
CA CYS A 52 -2.46 3.16 -2.42
C CYS A 52 -3.19 4.21 -3.26
N LEU A 53 -4.43 3.94 -3.67
CA LEU A 53 -5.27 4.89 -4.42
C LEU A 53 -5.54 6.17 -3.62
N LEU A 54 -6.04 6.04 -2.39
CA LEU A 54 -6.38 7.18 -1.54
C LEU A 54 -5.16 8.07 -1.27
N TRP A 55 -4.02 7.47 -0.91
CA TRP A 55 -2.81 8.23 -0.68
C TRP A 55 -2.24 8.83 -1.95
N SER A 56 -2.38 8.17 -3.09
CA SER A 56 -1.94 8.75 -4.35
C SER A 56 -2.75 9.98 -4.71
N LEU A 57 -4.08 9.92 -4.58
CA LEU A 57 -4.96 11.07 -4.79
C LEU A 57 -4.62 12.20 -3.81
N TYR A 58 -4.55 11.90 -2.52
CA TYR A 58 -4.21 12.87 -1.49
C TYR A 58 -2.87 13.56 -1.76
N PHE A 59 -1.85 12.77 -2.11
CA PHE A 59 -0.55 13.31 -2.40
C PHE A 59 -0.48 14.01 -3.74
N THR A 60 -1.45 14.00 -4.67
CA THR A 60 -1.32 14.83 -5.89
C THR A 60 -1.36 16.33 -5.61
N ALA A 61 -2.04 16.76 -4.54
CA ALA A 61 -1.97 18.11 -4.00
C ALA A 61 -0.55 18.39 -3.45
N GLU A 62 -0.14 19.65 -3.37
CA GLU A 62 1.21 20.15 -3.05
C GLU A 62 1.73 19.84 -1.62
N VAL A 63 1.41 18.66 -1.08
CA VAL A 63 1.90 18.15 0.21
C VAL A 63 3.33 17.63 0.05
N PRO A 64 4.25 17.88 1.00
CA PRO A 64 5.60 17.31 0.97
C PRO A 64 5.56 15.77 1.00
N ARG A 65 6.33 15.14 0.11
CA ARG A 65 6.28 13.68 -0.16
C ARG A 65 7.68 13.09 -0.15
N LEU A 66 7.83 11.85 0.34
CA LEU A 66 9.04 11.07 0.13
C LEU A 66 9.13 10.62 -1.34
N LYS A 67 10.26 10.87 -2.01
CA LYS A 67 10.52 10.42 -3.39
C LYS A 67 10.27 8.92 -3.56
N ALA A 68 10.73 8.13 -2.59
CA ALA A 68 10.49 6.68 -2.55
C ALA A 68 9.00 6.33 -2.53
N GLY A 69 8.18 7.07 -1.77
CA GLY A 69 6.74 6.82 -1.69
C GLY A 69 6.01 7.15 -2.98
N THR A 70 6.44 8.21 -3.68
CA THR A 70 5.94 8.50 -5.03
C THR A 70 6.31 7.39 -6.01
N PHE A 71 7.54 6.86 -5.95
CA PHE A 71 7.97 5.78 -6.82
C PHE A 71 7.14 4.51 -6.62
N ILE A 72 6.95 4.05 -5.37
CA ILE A 72 6.13 2.86 -5.11
C ILE A 72 4.69 3.05 -5.56
N ARG A 73 4.08 4.21 -5.28
CA ARG A 73 2.71 4.50 -5.73
C ARG A 73 2.59 4.43 -7.26
N ARG A 74 3.57 4.96 -8.00
CA ARG A 74 3.62 4.83 -9.48
C ARG A 74 3.78 3.39 -9.93
N ALA A 75 4.69 2.64 -9.31
CA ALA A 75 4.88 1.22 -9.63
C ALA A 75 3.58 0.44 -9.41
N PHE A 76 2.85 0.74 -8.33
CA PHE A 76 1.56 0.13 -8.03
C PHE A 76 0.51 0.44 -9.11
N PHE A 77 0.43 1.68 -9.60
CA PHE A 77 -0.46 2.03 -10.72
C PHE A 77 -0.09 1.35 -12.03
N ILE A 78 1.21 1.25 -12.35
CA ILE A 78 1.67 0.54 -13.54
C ILE A 78 1.24 -0.92 -13.46
N THR A 79 1.46 -1.56 -12.31
CA THR A 79 1.02 -2.94 -12.06
C THR A 79 -0.49 -3.08 -12.20
N LEU A 80 -1.28 -2.18 -11.61
CA LEU A 80 -2.73 -2.20 -11.72
C LEU A 80 -3.20 -2.03 -13.17
N GLY A 81 -2.55 -1.15 -13.94
CA GLY A 81 -2.82 -0.91 -15.35
C GLY A 81 -2.48 -2.14 -16.22
N ILE A 82 -1.34 -2.78 -15.96
CA ILE A 82 -0.97 -4.05 -16.61
C ILE A 82 -2.01 -5.12 -16.32
N LEU A 83 -2.47 -5.22 -15.07
CA LEU A 83 -3.50 -6.17 -14.65
C LEU A 83 -4.84 -5.90 -15.36
N GLY A 84 -5.26 -4.64 -15.42
CA GLY A 84 -6.46 -4.23 -16.16
C GLY A 84 -6.38 -4.53 -17.67
N LEU A 85 -5.24 -4.23 -18.30
CA LEU A 85 -4.99 -4.55 -19.71
C LEU A 85 -4.98 -6.06 -19.95
N SER A 86 -4.45 -6.84 -19.00
CA SER A 86 -4.39 -8.29 -19.11
C SER A 86 -5.78 -8.93 -19.14
N LEU A 87 -6.75 -8.37 -18.41
CA LEU A 87 -8.14 -8.85 -18.42
C LEU A 87 -8.84 -8.60 -19.76
N LEU A 88 -8.41 -7.59 -20.52
CA LEU A 88 -8.93 -7.28 -21.85
C LEU A 88 -8.31 -8.17 -22.94
N LEU A 89 -7.13 -8.74 -22.66
CA LEU A 89 -6.37 -9.56 -23.60
C LEU A 89 -6.60 -11.04 -23.27
N PHE A 90 -7.63 -11.64 -23.87
CA PHE A 90 -8.01 -13.07 -23.78
C PHE A 90 -6.98 -14.04 -24.42
N LYS A 91 -5.67 -13.81 -24.27
CA LYS A 91 -4.60 -14.61 -24.88
C LYS A 91 -3.65 -15.21 -23.83
N SER A 92 -2.80 -16.13 -24.29
CA SER A 92 -1.76 -16.85 -23.54
C SER A 92 -0.87 -15.96 -22.64
N TYR A 93 -0.73 -14.67 -22.98
CA TYR A 93 -0.01 -13.68 -22.18
C TYR A 93 -0.66 -13.36 -20.82
N PHE A 94 -1.96 -13.60 -20.67
CA PHE A 94 -2.69 -13.41 -19.41
C PHE A 94 -2.15 -14.31 -18.29
N LEU A 95 -1.89 -15.58 -18.60
CA LEU A 95 -1.32 -16.55 -17.66
C LEU A 95 0.07 -16.13 -17.19
N LEU A 96 0.94 -15.70 -18.12
CA LEU A 96 2.28 -15.21 -17.79
C LEU A 96 2.22 -13.96 -16.89
N LEU A 97 1.32 -13.02 -17.19
CA LEU A 97 1.11 -11.82 -16.38
C LEU A 97 0.60 -12.18 -14.99
N LEU A 98 -0.35 -13.11 -14.86
CA LEU A 98 -0.80 -13.63 -13.57
C LEU A 98 0.34 -14.24 -12.74
N TYR A 99 1.21 -15.05 -13.36
CA TYR A 99 2.37 -15.63 -12.66
C TYR A 99 3.34 -14.56 -12.15
N LEU A 100 3.61 -13.53 -12.95
CA LEU A 100 4.42 -12.40 -12.50
C LEU A 100 3.76 -11.64 -11.34
N MET A 101 2.42 -11.50 -11.35
CA MET A 101 1.68 -10.83 -10.29
C MET A 101 1.69 -11.57 -8.96
N ILE A 102 1.77 -12.91 -8.97
CA ILE A 102 1.91 -13.72 -7.74
C ILE A 102 3.16 -13.31 -6.96
N PHE A 103 4.25 -12.94 -7.64
CA PHE A 103 5.47 -12.46 -6.98
C PHE A 103 5.49 -10.94 -6.79
N ALA A 104 5.08 -10.19 -7.80
CA ALA A 104 5.13 -8.73 -7.77
C ALA A 104 4.18 -8.15 -6.70
N GLY A 105 2.98 -8.72 -6.54
CA GLY A 105 1.97 -8.25 -5.59
C GLY A 105 2.48 -8.23 -4.15
N PRO A 106 2.94 -9.36 -3.58
CA PRO A 106 3.51 -9.40 -2.24
C PRO A 106 4.70 -8.45 -2.06
N ILE A 107 5.63 -8.40 -3.04
CA ILE A 107 6.80 -7.51 -2.98
C ILE A 107 6.35 -6.05 -2.90
N GLN A 108 5.40 -5.65 -3.75
CA GLN A 108 4.86 -4.29 -3.74
C GLN A 108 4.10 -3.99 -2.45
N GLY A 109 3.34 -4.96 -1.93
CA GLY A 109 2.63 -4.83 -0.66
C GLY A 109 3.56 -4.57 0.52
N PHE A 110 4.64 -5.36 0.66
CA PHE A 110 5.65 -5.16 1.70
C PHE A 110 6.38 -3.83 1.52
N ALA A 111 6.82 -3.53 0.29
CA ALA A 111 7.52 -2.29 0.00
C ALA A 111 6.64 -1.07 0.32
N TYR A 112 5.36 -1.12 -0.01
CA TYR A 112 4.37 -0.09 0.34
C TYR A 112 4.24 0.08 1.85
N PHE A 113 4.08 -1.02 2.60
CA PHE A 113 3.97 -0.97 4.06
C PHE A 113 5.21 -0.30 4.71
N PHE A 114 6.42 -0.69 4.32
CA PHE A 114 7.65 -0.08 4.85
C PHE A 114 7.76 1.41 4.51
N ILE A 115 7.31 1.81 3.32
CA ILE A 115 7.24 3.22 2.96
C ILE A 115 6.22 3.96 3.82
N THR A 116 5.05 3.38 4.08
CA THR A 116 4.04 3.99 4.96
C THR A 116 4.60 4.24 6.36
N LEU A 117 5.38 3.30 6.93
CA LEU A 117 6.08 3.50 8.20
C LEU A 117 7.09 4.66 8.14
N ARG A 118 7.88 4.75 7.05
CA ARG A 118 8.82 5.85 6.84
C ARG A 118 8.12 7.20 6.67
N GLU A 119 6.97 7.23 5.98
CA GLU A 119 6.15 8.43 5.82
C GLU A 119 5.57 8.90 7.15
N ILE A 120 5.08 7.99 8.01
CA ILE A 120 4.63 8.33 9.37
C ILE A 120 5.76 9.00 10.14
N SER A 121 6.97 8.43 10.12
CA SER A 121 8.14 9.01 10.79
C SER A 121 8.51 10.38 10.22
N PHE A 122 8.48 10.53 8.89
CA PHE A 122 8.73 11.78 8.19
C PHE A 122 7.75 12.88 8.62
N PHE A 123 6.45 12.62 8.60
CA PHE A 123 5.43 13.62 9.00
C PHE A 123 5.49 13.95 10.49
N ARG A 124 5.77 12.97 11.36
CA ARG A 124 5.99 13.20 12.79
C ARG A 124 7.24 14.05 13.08
N LYS A 125 8.31 13.89 12.29
CA LYS A 125 9.52 14.72 12.41
C LYS A 125 9.33 16.11 11.83
N ALA A 126 8.65 16.25 10.70
CA ALA A 126 8.34 17.54 10.07
C ALA A 126 7.42 18.45 10.93
N ARG A 127 6.78 17.88 11.96
CA ARG A 127 6.04 18.61 13.00
C ARG A 127 6.96 19.33 13.99
N LYS A 128 8.19 18.83 14.23
CA LYS A 128 9.10 19.43 15.21
C LYS A 128 9.57 20.80 14.69
N PRO A 129 9.47 21.86 15.50
CA PRO A 129 9.88 23.18 15.07
C PRO A 129 11.39 23.22 14.80
N TYR A 130 11.79 23.98 13.79
CA TYR A 130 13.15 24.08 13.23
C TYR A 130 14.24 24.51 14.23
N TYR A 131 13.88 24.94 15.45
CA TYR A 131 14.80 25.37 16.51
C TYR A 131 15.18 24.26 17.51
N LEU A 132 14.73 23.02 17.30
CA LEU A 132 15.10 21.83 18.11
C LEU A 132 15.91 20.79 17.30
N LEU A 133 16.43 21.18 16.14
CA LEU A 133 17.34 20.40 15.28
C LEU A 133 18.65 21.18 15.14
#